data_AF-A0A954SQ53-F1
#
_entry.id   AF-A0A954SQ53-F1
#
_cell.length_a   1.000
_cell.length_b   1.000
_cell.length_c   1.000
_cell.angle_alpha   90.00
_cell.angle_beta   90.00
_cell.angle_gamma   90.00
#
_symmetry.space_group_name_H-M   'P 1'
#
loop_
_entity.id
_entity.type
_entity.pdbx_description
1 polymer ?
#
loop_
_entity_poly.entity_id
_entity_poly.type
_entity_poly.pdbx_seq_one_letter_code
_entity_poly.pdbx_strand_id
1 'polypeptide(L)'
;NDRYDLEYDINRNKRDSLWKIMRPRVPVDRTGQWYWKCDSSSDELDGHFFGYAIYYDLLCQTEERKEPVRQLVRDIIEHLLTHDYALVDHDGKPTRWAHFSPNDLNRKPAWVSERGMNSYAMLTYLSIAHHITGDQKYRDIYIKLAMDHGFGMNGMSQYKWIPGSHSPGHQPGDNLTFMNYYHLLRYETDPTLLSMYYFAIDRHWSFEKYERNSFTNFIYAACCRGKIRKDNWREVDLSPPAKCYEDAVDTLKRYPLDLVEWPMSNAHRIDMLPLEGEDREHAKIGSGIDGHAFPIDERHEIYWDWDPWKLGSNNQGMVLRPGFHYLLAYYMGRFHGFIGE
;
A
#
# COMPACT_ATOMS: atom_id res chain seq x y z
N ASN A 1 -28.37 11.14 -0.24
CA ASN A 1 -27.19 11.26 0.65
C ASN A 1 -26.78 12.72 0.61
N ASP A 2 -27.43 13.53 1.43
CA ASP A 2 -27.39 14.99 1.32
C ASP A 2 -26.07 15.58 1.83
N ARG A 3 -25.21 14.73 2.41
CA ARG A 3 -23.87 15.07 2.89
C ARG A 3 -22.89 15.42 1.76
N TYR A 4 -23.07 14.88 0.56
CA TYR A 4 -22.11 14.99 -0.55
C TYR A 4 -22.78 15.48 -1.84
N ASP A 5 -23.43 16.63 -1.73
CA ASP A 5 -24.14 17.27 -2.83
C ASP A 5 -23.24 18.17 -3.70
N LEU A 6 -23.86 19.01 -4.55
CA LEU A 6 -23.13 19.86 -5.49
C LEU A 6 -22.44 21.00 -4.74
N GLU A 7 -23.11 21.54 -3.73
CA GLU A 7 -22.56 22.60 -2.90
C GLU A 7 -21.34 22.09 -2.11
N TYR A 8 -21.40 20.86 -1.59
CA TYR A 8 -20.25 20.20 -1.00
C TYR A 8 -19.06 20.15 -1.97
N ASP A 9 -19.26 19.67 -3.21
CA ASP A 9 -18.18 19.57 -4.21
C ASP A 9 -17.61 20.94 -4.58
N ILE A 10 -18.46 21.95 -4.77
CA ILE A 10 -18.02 23.33 -5.06
C ILE A 10 -17.19 23.88 -3.90
N ASN A 11 -17.64 23.69 -2.64
CA ASN A 11 -16.93 24.16 -1.46
C ASN A 11 -15.64 23.38 -1.17
N ARG A 12 -15.57 22.12 -1.60
CA ARG A 12 -14.35 21.32 -1.52
C ARG A 12 -13.35 21.73 -2.60
N ASN A 13 -13.79 21.93 -3.83
CA ASN A 13 -12.96 22.42 -4.94
C ASN A 13 -12.29 23.78 -4.65
N LYS A 14 -12.98 24.70 -3.95
CA LYS A 14 -12.39 25.98 -3.51
C LYS A 14 -11.18 25.82 -2.58
N ARG A 15 -11.10 24.71 -1.84
CA ARG A 15 -10.01 24.41 -0.89
C ARG A 15 -8.97 23.45 -1.46
N ASP A 16 -9.35 22.73 -2.51
CA ASP A 16 -8.57 21.68 -3.14
C ASP A 16 -8.84 21.70 -4.63
N SER A 17 -7.93 22.30 -5.39
CA SER A 17 -8.09 22.48 -6.83
C SER A 17 -8.14 21.17 -7.61
N LEU A 18 -7.70 20.05 -7.03
CA LEU A 18 -7.79 18.72 -7.65
C LEU A 18 -9.13 18.03 -7.38
N TRP A 19 -9.95 18.56 -6.47
CA TRP A 19 -11.27 18.02 -6.20
C TRP A 19 -12.24 18.32 -7.34
N LYS A 20 -12.69 17.32 -8.09
CA LYS A 20 -13.68 17.50 -9.16
C LYS A 20 -15.12 17.44 -8.66
N ILE A 21 -16.05 17.94 -9.47
CA ILE A 21 -17.50 17.81 -9.24
C ILE A 21 -17.92 16.39 -9.63
N MET A 22 -18.39 15.60 -8.67
CA MET A 22 -18.68 14.17 -8.88
C MET A 22 -20.18 13.96 -9.08
N ARG A 23 -20.66 14.20 -10.31
CA ARG A 23 -22.09 14.14 -10.64
C ARG A 23 -22.38 13.30 -11.90
N PRO A 24 -23.13 12.18 -11.77
CA PRO A 24 -23.49 11.51 -10.51
C PRO A 24 -22.24 11.03 -9.74
N ARG A 25 -22.33 10.95 -8.40
CA ARG A 25 -21.23 10.45 -7.55
C ARG A 25 -21.08 8.94 -7.61
N VAL A 26 -22.20 8.28 -7.87
CA VAL A 26 -22.31 6.83 -7.98
C VAL A 26 -23.07 6.57 -9.28
N PRO A 27 -22.43 6.75 -10.46
CA PRO A 27 -23.04 6.44 -11.74
C PRO A 27 -23.45 4.98 -11.77
N VAL A 28 -24.54 4.72 -12.49
CA VAL A 28 -25.02 3.37 -12.75
C VAL A 28 -24.54 2.96 -14.13
N ASP A 29 -24.12 1.71 -14.25
CA ASP A 29 -23.75 1.13 -15.53
C ASP A 29 -24.96 1.07 -16.50
N ARG A 30 -24.69 0.74 -17.76
CA ARG A 30 -25.73 0.67 -18.80
C ARG A 30 -26.83 -0.36 -18.50
N THR A 31 -26.53 -1.39 -17.71
CA THR A 31 -27.52 -2.41 -17.34
C THR A 31 -28.41 -1.99 -16.18
N GLY A 32 -28.06 -0.95 -15.44
CA GLY A 32 -28.79 -0.52 -14.26
C GLY A 32 -28.49 -1.36 -13.00
N GLN A 33 -27.58 -2.35 -13.09
CA GLN A 33 -27.32 -3.33 -12.03
C GLN A 33 -26.07 -3.01 -11.22
N TRP A 34 -25.14 -2.25 -11.78
CA TRP A 34 -23.86 -1.97 -11.16
C TRP A 34 -23.66 -0.48 -10.92
N TYR A 35 -23.03 -0.18 -9.81
CA TYR A 35 -22.64 1.16 -9.41
C TYR A 35 -21.14 1.30 -9.52
N TRP A 36 -20.66 2.44 -10.02
CA TRP A 36 -19.23 2.75 -10.02
C TRP A 36 -18.94 3.79 -8.95
N LYS A 37 -17.79 3.64 -8.30
CA LYS A 37 -17.25 4.65 -7.41
C LYS A 37 -16.60 5.73 -8.28
N CYS A 38 -17.12 6.96 -8.26
CA CYS A 38 -16.40 8.09 -8.85
C CYS A 38 -15.17 8.45 -8.03
N ASP A 39 -14.18 9.00 -8.71
CA ASP A 39 -12.96 9.52 -8.10
C ASP A 39 -12.21 8.46 -7.28
N SER A 40 -12.10 7.24 -7.82
CA SER A 40 -11.29 6.17 -7.22
C SER A 40 -9.86 6.63 -6.99
N SER A 41 -9.37 6.32 -5.79
CA SER A 41 -8.01 6.61 -5.36
C SER A 41 -7.03 5.63 -6.01
N SER A 42 -5.74 5.97 -6.05
CA SER A 42 -4.69 5.08 -6.59
C SER A 42 -4.59 3.77 -5.80
N ASP A 43 -4.94 3.82 -4.51
CA ASP A 43 -4.92 2.67 -3.60
C ASP A 43 -5.77 1.48 -4.08
N GLU A 44 -6.90 1.73 -4.76
CA GLU A 44 -7.75 0.68 -5.31
C GLU A 44 -7.02 -0.08 -6.41
N LEU A 45 -6.23 0.60 -7.25
CA LEU A 45 -5.45 -0.04 -8.30
C LEU A 45 -4.36 -0.93 -7.71
N ASP A 46 -3.65 -0.48 -6.67
CA ASP A 46 -2.63 -1.29 -5.98
C ASP A 46 -3.22 -2.60 -5.43
N GLY A 47 -4.35 -2.50 -4.71
CA GLY A 47 -5.05 -3.67 -4.17
C GLY A 47 -5.58 -4.61 -5.28
N HIS A 48 -6.16 -4.04 -6.34
CA HIS A 48 -6.68 -4.81 -7.48
C HIS A 48 -5.57 -5.54 -8.21
N PHE A 49 -4.49 -4.86 -8.62
CA PHE A 49 -3.37 -5.48 -9.30
C PHE A 49 -2.67 -6.52 -8.42
N PHE A 50 -2.51 -6.23 -7.12
CA PHE A 50 -1.97 -7.19 -6.17
C PHE A 50 -2.79 -8.50 -6.16
N GLY A 51 -4.13 -8.38 -6.07
CA GLY A 51 -5.04 -9.51 -6.10
C GLY A 51 -5.10 -10.24 -7.45
N TYR A 52 -5.13 -9.51 -8.57
CA TYR A 52 -5.20 -10.10 -9.91
C TYR A 52 -3.99 -10.99 -10.21
N ALA A 53 -2.79 -10.53 -9.89
CA ALA A 53 -1.57 -11.32 -10.08
C ALA A 53 -1.56 -12.60 -9.22
N ILE A 54 -1.98 -12.51 -7.96
CA ILE A 54 -2.09 -13.69 -7.07
C ILE A 54 -3.14 -14.66 -7.60
N TYR A 55 -4.32 -14.17 -7.98
CA TYR A 55 -5.39 -15.00 -8.51
C TYR A 55 -4.95 -15.70 -9.82
N TYR A 56 -4.30 -14.96 -10.71
CA TYR A 56 -3.76 -15.49 -11.96
C TYR A 56 -2.72 -16.60 -11.73
N ASP A 57 -1.76 -16.37 -10.83
CA ASP A 57 -0.67 -17.31 -10.56
C ASP A 57 -1.15 -18.57 -9.84
N LEU A 58 -2.07 -18.44 -8.88
CA LEU A 58 -2.39 -19.51 -7.94
C LEU A 58 -3.69 -20.25 -8.26
N LEU A 59 -4.68 -19.60 -8.86
CA LEU A 59 -6.04 -20.14 -9.01
C LEU A 59 -6.46 -20.36 -10.47
N CYS A 60 -5.86 -19.65 -11.42
CA CYS A 60 -6.15 -19.83 -12.85
C CYS A 60 -5.35 -20.99 -13.45
N GLN A 61 -5.85 -22.22 -13.27
CA GLN A 61 -5.21 -23.45 -13.77
C GLN A 61 -5.43 -23.73 -15.27
N THR A 62 -6.38 -23.03 -15.90
CA THR A 62 -6.74 -23.22 -17.32
C THR A 62 -6.72 -21.90 -18.07
N GLU A 63 -6.47 -21.94 -19.38
CA GLU A 63 -6.51 -20.72 -20.22
C GLU A 63 -7.90 -20.05 -20.18
N GLU A 64 -8.98 -20.82 -20.08
CA GLU A 64 -10.34 -20.30 -19.90
C GLU A 64 -10.48 -19.43 -18.64
N ARG A 65 -9.80 -19.78 -17.54
CA ARG A 65 -9.78 -18.96 -16.31
C ARG A 65 -8.79 -17.81 -16.37
N LYS A 66 -7.71 -17.95 -17.15
CA LYS A 66 -6.68 -16.92 -17.31
C LYS A 66 -7.16 -15.78 -18.19
N GLU A 67 -7.93 -16.07 -19.24
CA GLU A 67 -8.28 -15.09 -20.25
C GLU A 67 -9.11 -13.91 -19.72
N PRO A 68 -10.13 -14.09 -18.85
CA PRO A 68 -10.85 -12.96 -18.28
C PRO A 68 -9.96 -12.02 -17.45
N VAL A 69 -9.00 -12.58 -16.71
CA VAL A 69 -8.03 -11.79 -15.92
C VAL A 69 -7.07 -11.06 -16.84
N ARG A 70 -6.60 -11.74 -17.91
CA ARG A 70 -5.73 -11.15 -18.95
C ARG A 70 -6.41 -9.96 -19.60
N GLN A 71 -7.67 -10.11 -19.99
CA GLN A 71 -8.45 -9.04 -20.60
C GLN A 71 -8.67 -7.88 -19.64
N LEU A 72 -9.06 -8.15 -18.39
CA LEU A 72 -9.28 -7.11 -17.37
C LEU A 72 -8.02 -6.28 -17.11
N VAL A 73 -6.87 -6.94 -16.92
CA VAL A 73 -5.58 -6.27 -16.71
C VAL A 73 -5.18 -5.46 -17.94
N ARG A 74 -5.40 -6.00 -19.15
CA ARG A 74 -5.17 -5.30 -20.42
C ARG A 74 -6.04 -4.04 -20.52
N ASP A 75 -7.32 -4.13 -20.22
CA ASP A 75 -8.25 -3.00 -20.32
C ASP A 75 -7.85 -1.86 -19.39
N ILE A 76 -7.48 -2.18 -18.14
CA ILE A 76 -7.05 -1.18 -17.16
C ILE A 76 -5.72 -0.55 -17.58
N ILE A 77 -4.73 -1.35 -17.99
CA ILE A 77 -3.41 -0.79 -18.33
C ILE A 77 -3.47 0.05 -19.60
N GLU A 78 -4.23 -0.37 -20.62
CA GLU A 78 -4.43 0.43 -21.84
C GLU A 78 -5.20 1.73 -21.53
N HIS A 79 -6.17 1.70 -20.61
CA HIS A 79 -6.82 2.92 -20.13
C HIS A 79 -5.81 3.88 -19.51
N LEU A 80 -4.93 3.41 -18.62
CA LEU A 80 -3.89 4.26 -18.04
C LEU A 80 -2.96 4.82 -19.13
N LEU A 81 -2.44 3.97 -20.01
CA LEU A 81 -1.50 4.38 -21.06
C LEU A 81 -2.09 5.38 -22.05
N THR A 82 -3.37 5.23 -22.42
CA THR A 82 -4.04 6.14 -23.35
C THR A 82 -4.37 7.51 -22.73
N HIS A 83 -4.40 7.60 -21.39
CA HIS A 83 -4.73 8.81 -20.65
C HIS A 83 -3.52 9.39 -19.89
N ASP A 84 -2.33 9.33 -20.49
CA ASP A 84 -1.07 9.82 -19.90
C ASP A 84 -0.83 9.26 -18.49
N TYR A 85 -1.02 7.96 -18.32
CA TYR A 85 -0.84 7.25 -17.05
C TYR A 85 -1.74 7.81 -15.94
N ALA A 86 -2.96 8.25 -16.26
CA ALA A 86 -3.95 8.66 -15.28
C ALA A 86 -5.20 7.78 -15.33
N LEU A 87 -5.80 7.50 -14.18
CA LEU A 87 -7.13 6.89 -14.14
C LEU A 87 -8.15 7.97 -14.48
N VAL A 88 -8.73 7.91 -15.68
CA VAL A 88 -9.83 8.79 -16.09
C VAL A 88 -11.17 8.14 -15.79
N ASP A 89 -12.08 8.93 -15.23
CA ASP A 89 -13.40 8.49 -14.77
C ASP A 89 -14.47 8.66 -15.85
N HIS A 90 -15.73 8.30 -15.54
CA HIS A 90 -16.86 8.37 -16.49
C HIS A 90 -17.13 9.78 -17.04
N ASP A 91 -16.71 10.82 -16.32
CA ASP A 91 -16.86 12.23 -16.72
C ASP A 91 -15.75 12.72 -17.66
N GLY A 92 -14.83 11.83 -18.07
CA GLY A 92 -13.70 12.16 -18.93
C GLY A 92 -12.58 12.94 -18.23
N LYS A 93 -12.62 13.04 -16.89
CA LYS A 93 -11.59 13.72 -16.10
C LYS A 93 -10.78 12.73 -15.27
N PRO A 94 -9.48 12.99 -15.04
CA PRO A 94 -8.68 12.16 -14.15
C PRO A 94 -9.28 12.13 -12.74
N THR A 95 -9.11 11.03 -12.04
CA THR A 95 -9.38 10.98 -10.60
C THR A 95 -8.36 11.80 -9.84
N ARG A 96 -8.71 12.21 -8.63
CA ARG A 96 -7.92 13.10 -7.80
C ARG A 96 -6.54 12.55 -7.42
N TRP A 97 -6.33 11.24 -7.38
CA TRP A 97 -5.11 10.62 -6.81
C TRP A 97 -4.37 9.65 -7.74
N ALA A 98 -5.04 9.09 -8.74
CA ALA A 98 -4.43 8.09 -9.62
C ALA A 98 -3.73 8.75 -10.82
N HIS A 99 -2.66 9.47 -10.49
CA HIS A 99 -1.75 10.14 -11.41
C HIS A 99 -0.38 9.46 -11.38
N PHE A 100 0.06 8.94 -12.52
CA PHE A 100 1.29 8.14 -12.62
C PHE A 100 2.24 8.60 -13.75
N SER A 101 1.96 9.76 -14.36
CA SER A 101 2.74 10.23 -15.51
C SER A 101 4.12 10.74 -15.10
N PRO A 102 5.17 10.57 -15.94
CA PRO A 102 6.48 11.15 -15.66
C PRO A 102 6.46 12.65 -15.44
N ASN A 103 5.57 13.37 -16.12
CA ASN A 103 5.43 14.81 -15.95
C ASN A 103 4.83 15.15 -14.58
N ASP A 104 3.80 14.43 -14.15
CA ASP A 104 3.20 14.62 -12.83
C ASP A 104 4.21 14.29 -11.73
N LEU A 105 4.78 13.09 -11.75
CA LEU A 105 5.62 12.61 -10.65
C LEU A 105 6.99 13.30 -10.58
N ASN A 106 7.56 13.75 -11.71
CA ASN A 106 8.91 14.33 -11.71
C ASN A 106 8.96 15.85 -11.90
N ARG A 107 7.86 16.51 -12.33
CA ARG A 107 7.86 17.94 -12.67
C ARG A 107 6.84 18.77 -11.91
N LYS A 108 5.86 18.17 -11.24
CA LYS A 108 4.85 18.91 -10.48
C LYS A 108 5.07 18.76 -8.98
N PRO A 109 5.29 19.87 -8.23
CA PRO A 109 5.47 19.82 -6.78
C PRO A 109 4.28 19.23 -6.00
N ALA A 110 3.08 19.26 -6.59
CA ALA A 110 1.87 18.72 -5.97
C ALA A 110 1.95 17.22 -5.66
N TRP A 111 2.81 16.47 -6.37
CA TRP A 111 2.93 15.01 -6.26
C TRP A 111 4.20 14.57 -5.55
N VAL A 112 4.90 15.47 -4.84
CA VAL A 112 6.20 15.13 -4.23
C VAL A 112 6.07 14.01 -3.20
N SER A 113 4.97 14.00 -2.43
CA SER A 113 4.70 13.00 -1.40
C SER A 113 4.39 11.63 -2.01
N GLU A 114 3.66 11.62 -3.14
CA GLU A 114 3.21 10.43 -3.85
C GLU A 114 4.23 9.93 -4.87
N ARG A 115 5.25 10.75 -5.21
CA ARG A 115 6.18 10.53 -6.33
C ARG A 115 6.72 9.12 -6.36
N GLY A 116 7.26 8.66 -5.24
CA GLY A 116 7.83 7.33 -5.18
C GLY A 116 6.79 6.23 -5.23
N MET A 117 5.68 6.42 -4.50
CA MET A 117 4.64 5.38 -4.34
C MET A 117 4.01 5.10 -5.68
N ASN A 118 3.59 6.18 -6.34
CA ASN A 118 2.95 6.13 -7.63
C ASN A 118 3.93 5.71 -8.73
N SER A 119 5.24 6.00 -8.58
CA SER A 119 6.26 5.45 -9.48
C SER A 119 6.29 3.92 -9.38
N TYR A 120 6.36 3.36 -8.17
CA TYR A 120 6.39 1.90 -7.97
C TYR A 120 5.06 1.24 -8.28
N ALA A 121 3.93 1.88 -7.98
CA ALA A 121 2.60 1.43 -8.40
C ALA A 121 2.53 1.23 -9.92
N MET A 122 2.89 2.26 -10.70
CA MET A 122 2.87 2.17 -12.16
C MET A 122 3.80 1.09 -12.71
N LEU A 123 5.00 0.96 -12.13
CA LEU A 123 5.95 -0.09 -12.48
C LEU A 123 5.37 -1.49 -12.14
N THR A 124 4.74 -1.65 -10.99
CA THR A 124 4.06 -2.90 -10.60
C THR A 124 2.96 -3.24 -11.60
N TYR A 125 2.11 -2.28 -11.98
CA TYR A 125 0.99 -2.54 -12.90
C TYR A 125 1.48 -3.01 -14.26
N LEU A 126 2.53 -2.37 -14.80
CA LEU A 126 3.15 -2.78 -16.06
C LEU A 126 3.86 -4.13 -15.95
N SER A 127 4.54 -4.40 -14.83
CA SER A 127 5.19 -5.69 -14.59
C SER A 127 4.16 -6.82 -14.52
N ILE A 128 3.04 -6.61 -13.84
CA ILE A 128 1.92 -7.55 -13.77
C ILE A 128 1.27 -7.70 -15.14
N ALA A 129 1.03 -6.60 -15.86
CA ALA A 129 0.48 -6.65 -17.21
C ALA A 129 1.38 -7.47 -18.16
N HIS A 130 2.69 -7.25 -18.13
CA HIS A 130 3.65 -8.05 -18.89
C HIS A 130 3.60 -9.53 -18.50
N HIS A 131 3.67 -9.84 -17.21
CA HIS A 131 3.63 -11.22 -16.70
C HIS A 131 2.34 -11.96 -17.11
N ILE A 132 1.18 -11.32 -16.92
CA ILE A 132 -0.12 -11.91 -17.20
C ILE A 132 -0.37 -12.03 -18.69
N THR A 133 -0.03 -11.01 -19.49
CA THR A 133 -0.39 -10.95 -20.91
C THR A 133 0.66 -11.56 -21.83
N GLY A 134 1.94 -11.57 -21.43
CA GLY A 134 3.09 -11.91 -22.28
C GLY A 134 3.44 -10.84 -23.31
N ASP A 135 2.80 -9.66 -23.26
CA ASP A 135 2.97 -8.60 -24.25
C ASP A 135 4.19 -7.73 -23.94
N GLN A 136 5.23 -7.84 -24.79
CA GLN A 136 6.51 -7.16 -24.62
C GLN A 136 6.38 -5.63 -24.54
N LYS A 137 5.32 -5.04 -25.12
CA LYS A 137 5.04 -3.60 -25.04
C LYS A 137 5.06 -3.09 -23.59
N TYR A 138 4.48 -3.85 -22.66
CA TYR A 138 4.40 -3.43 -21.26
C TYR A 138 5.77 -3.42 -20.59
N ARG A 139 6.64 -4.38 -20.94
CA ARG A 139 8.02 -4.41 -20.44
C ARG A 139 8.85 -3.27 -21.01
N ASP A 140 8.66 -2.91 -22.27
CA ASP A 140 9.41 -1.82 -22.90
C ASP A 140 9.03 -0.47 -22.27
N ILE A 141 7.73 -0.23 -22.02
CA ILE A 141 7.24 0.95 -21.32
C ILE A 141 7.75 0.96 -19.87
N TYR A 142 7.69 -0.19 -19.19
CA TYR A 142 8.22 -0.35 -17.84
C TYR A 142 9.70 0.06 -17.74
N ILE A 143 10.55 -0.46 -18.63
CA ILE A 143 11.99 -0.14 -18.62
C ILE A 143 12.21 1.36 -18.87
N LYS A 144 11.50 1.94 -19.83
CA LYS A 144 11.55 3.38 -20.12
C LYS A 144 11.17 4.21 -18.88
N LEU A 145 10.09 3.87 -18.20
CA LEU A 145 9.68 4.57 -16.98
C LEU A 145 10.72 4.40 -15.86
N ALA A 146 11.17 3.17 -15.63
CA ALA A 146 12.08 2.84 -14.55
C ALA A 146 13.46 3.52 -14.70
N MET A 147 14.04 3.43 -15.90
CA MET A 147 15.39 3.92 -16.19
C MET A 147 15.41 5.37 -16.68
N ASP A 148 14.64 5.70 -17.74
CA ASP A 148 14.75 7.00 -18.41
C ASP A 148 13.99 8.10 -17.67
N HIS A 149 12.84 7.74 -17.08
CA HIS A 149 12.03 8.67 -16.27
C HIS A 149 12.33 8.56 -14.78
N GLY A 150 13.30 7.72 -14.37
CA GLY A 150 13.79 7.64 -12.99
C GLY A 150 12.82 7.01 -12.01
N PHE A 151 11.78 6.29 -12.45
CA PHE A 151 10.80 5.69 -11.52
C PHE A 151 11.46 4.65 -10.61
N GLY A 152 12.49 3.94 -11.09
CA GLY A 152 13.27 3.01 -10.27
C GLY A 152 13.93 3.70 -9.07
N MET A 153 14.51 4.88 -9.30
CA MET A 153 15.13 5.71 -8.26
C MET A 153 14.10 6.45 -7.39
N ASN A 154 12.97 6.87 -7.95
CA ASN A 154 11.92 7.57 -7.21
C ASN A 154 11.46 6.75 -6.00
N GLY A 155 11.18 5.46 -6.18
CA GLY A 155 10.74 4.61 -5.06
C GLY A 155 11.86 4.26 -4.07
N MET A 156 13.14 4.29 -4.46
CA MET A 156 14.25 4.17 -3.48
C MET A 156 14.26 5.32 -2.47
N SER A 157 13.78 6.48 -2.88
CA SER A 157 13.66 7.67 -2.03
C SER A 157 12.35 7.75 -1.27
N GLN A 158 11.46 6.78 -1.46
CA GLN A 158 10.13 6.71 -0.86
C GLN A 158 10.11 5.78 0.34
N TYR A 159 11.08 5.97 1.23
CA TYR A 159 10.80 5.64 2.61
C TYR A 159 9.69 6.58 3.09
N LYS A 160 8.86 6.13 4.03
CA LYS A 160 7.93 6.95 4.83
C LYS A 160 8.40 8.40 4.81
N TRP A 161 7.73 9.29 4.03
CA TRP A 161 8.10 10.72 3.87
C TRP A 161 8.07 11.50 5.21
N ILE A 162 7.76 10.76 6.27
CA ILE A 162 7.57 11.18 7.64
C ILE A 162 8.69 10.51 8.44
N PRO A 163 9.53 11.27 9.16
CA PRO A 163 10.71 10.74 9.83
C PRO A 163 10.34 9.72 10.93
N GLY A 164 10.56 8.44 10.63
CA GLY A 164 10.67 7.36 11.61
C GLY A 164 9.38 6.61 11.96
N SER A 165 9.54 5.60 12.80
CA SER A 165 8.49 4.82 13.46
C SER A 165 7.66 5.65 14.45
N HIS A 166 7.71 6.99 14.38
CA HIS A 166 7.28 7.85 15.49
C HIS A 166 6.59 9.13 15.04
N SER A 167 6.14 9.19 13.79
CA SER A 167 5.54 10.40 13.27
C SER A 167 4.26 10.08 12.50
N PRO A 168 3.19 10.85 12.71
CA PRO A 168 1.85 10.50 12.29
C PRO A 168 1.71 10.63 10.78
N GLY A 169 1.48 9.52 10.10
CA GLY A 169 0.88 9.55 8.76
C GLY A 169 1.10 8.32 7.89
N HIS A 170 0.03 8.06 7.14
CA HIS A 170 -0.10 7.28 5.92
C HIS A 170 0.26 5.78 5.92
N GLN A 171 -0.20 5.08 6.95
CA GLN A 171 -0.33 3.61 7.02
C GLN A 171 -1.00 2.92 5.82
N PRO A 172 -2.02 3.52 5.15
CA PRO A 172 -2.50 2.95 3.90
C PRO A 172 -1.36 2.92 2.87
N GLY A 173 -0.57 3.99 2.75
CA GLY A 173 0.56 4.09 1.82
C GLY A 173 1.64 3.03 2.05
N ASP A 174 1.90 2.66 3.31
CA ASP A 174 2.82 1.58 3.65
C ASP A 174 2.30 0.24 3.10
N ASN A 175 1.05 -0.13 3.38
CA ASN A 175 0.44 -1.35 2.86
C ASN A 175 0.49 -1.42 1.32
N LEU A 176 0.15 -0.32 0.64
CA LEU A 176 0.16 -0.23 -0.83
C LEU A 176 1.57 -0.41 -1.38
N THR A 177 2.56 0.22 -0.76
CA THR A 177 3.96 0.10 -1.20
C THR A 177 4.47 -1.34 -0.98
N PHE A 178 4.11 -1.99 0.13
CA PHE A 178 4.44 -3.40 0.35
C PHE A 178 3.76 -4.35 -0.65
N MET A 179 2.50 -4.11 -1.02
CA MET A 179 1.85 -4.84 -2.11
C MET A 179 2.61 -4.70 -3.43
N ASN A 180 3.11 -3.49 -3.72
CA ASN A 180 3.93 -3.22 -4.90
C ASN A 180 5.28 -3.97 -4.86
N TYR A 181 5.99 -3.94 -3.73
CA TYR A 181 7.24 -4.70 -3.57
C TYR A 181 7.07 -6.19 -3.84
N TYR A 182 5.96 -6.77 -3.38
CA TYR A 182 5.71 -8.20 -3.51
C TYR A 182 5.78 -8.69 -4.96
N HIS A 183 5.23 -7.93 -5.90
CA HIS A 183 5.23 -8.29 -7.32
C HIS A 183 6.46 -7.76 -8.06
N LEU A 184 6.94 -6.55 -7.76
CA LEU A 184 8.17 -6.02 -8.35
C LEU A 184 9.36 -6.96 -8.10
N LEU A 185 9.54 -7.44 -6.87
CA LEU A 185 10.67 -8.31 -6.52
C LEU A 185 10.53 -9.74 -7.05
N ARG A 186 9.30 -10.21 -7.26
CA ARG A 186 9.03 -11.56 -7.80
C ARG A 186 9.14 -11.62 -9.32
N TYR A 187 8.78 -10.55 -10.02
CA TYR A 187 8.71 -10.53 -11.48
C TYR A 187 9.88 -9.81 -12.15
N GLU A 188 10.65 -8.99 -11.42
CA GLU A 188 11.82 -8.33 -12.00
C GLU A 188 12.96 -9.30 -12.31
N THR A 189 13.58 -9.10 -13.47
CA THR A 189 14.70 -9.89 -14.01
C THR A 189 15.94 -9.05 -14.29
N ASP A 190 15.80 -7.72 -14.43
CA ASP A 190 16.92 -6.80 -14.58
C ASP A 190 17.64 -6.63 -13.23
N PRO A 191 18.95 -6.95 -13.16
CA PRO A 191 19.67 -6.94 -11.88
C PRO A 191 19.84 -5.54 -11.30
N THR A 192 19.82 -4.49 -12.13
CA THR A 192 19.94 -3.10 -11.66
C THR A 192 18.66 -2.67 -10.97
N LEU A 193 17.51 -2.87 -11.60
CA LEU A 193 16.20 -2.56 -11.01
C LEU A 193 15.93 -3.43 -9.78
N LEU A 194 16.26 -4.72 -9.84
CA LEU A 194 16.10 -5.61 -8.70
C LEU A 194 16.92 -5.14 -7.49
N SER A 195 18.14 -4.64 -7.70
CA SER A 195 18.95 -4.01 -6.64
C SER A 195 18.30 -2.74 -6.07
N MET A 196 17.68 -1.91 -6.91
CA MET A 196 16.94 -0.72 -6.46
C MET A 196 15.73 -1.10 -5.58
N TYR A 197 14.95 -2.10 -5.99
CA TYR A 197 13.78 -2.55 -5.23
C TYR A 197 14.16 -3.22 -3.91
N TYR A 198 15.24 -4.00 -3.90
CA TYR A 198 15.78 -4.56 -2.67
C TYR A 198 16.26 -3.48 -1.70
N PHE A 199 16.89 -2.42 -2.20
CA PHE A 199 17.24 -1.27 -1.36
C PHE A 199 15.98 -0.60 -0.78
N ALA A 200 14.97 -0.39 -1.61
CA ALA A 200 13.74 0.29 -1.22
C ALA A 200 12.97 -0.48 -0.14
N ILE A 201 12.71 -1.78 -0.35
CA ILE A 201 11.99 -2.60 0.64
C ILE A 201 12.76 -2.75 1.96
N ASP A 202 14.09 -2.94 1.91
CA ASP A 202 14.94 -3.02 3.11
C ASP A 202 14.87 -1.71 3.92
N ARG A 203 14.97 -0.57 3.23
CA ARG A 203 14.84 0.72 3.91
C ARG A 203 13.44 0.96 4.46
N HIS A 204 12.40 0.61 3.74
CA HIS A 204 11.03 0.75 4.20
C HIS A 204 10.76 -0.14 5.42
N TRP A 205 11.12 -1.42 5.34
CA TRP A 205 10.97 -2.38 6.42
C TRP A 205 11.79 -2.01 7.67
N SER A 206 12.96 -1.37 7.50
CA SER A 206 13.76 -0.88 8.63
C SER A 206 13.02 0.09 9.56
N PHE A 207 11.98 0.75 9.06
CA PHE A 207 11.07 1.60 9.85
C PHE A 207 9.77 0.90 10.20
N GLU A 208 9.23 0.09 9.29
CA GLU A 208 7.93 -0.56 9.46
C GLU A 208 7.96 -1.67 10.53
N LYS A 209 9.10 -2.34 10.72
CA LYS A 209 9.25 -3.45 11.67
C LYS A 209 8.81 -3.09 13.10
N TYR A 210 8.89 -1.82 13.48
CA TYR A 210 8.52 -1.36 14.82
C TYR A 210 7.00 -1.36 15.07
N GLU A 211 6.19 -1.48 14.02
CA GLU A 211 4.72 -1.45 14.11
C GLU A 211 4.10 -2.84 14.33
N ARG A 212 4.92 -3.89 14.23
CA ARG A 212 4.53 -5.31 14.38
C ARG A 212 3.46 -5.76 13.39
N ASN A 213 3.39 -5.12 12.23
CA ASN A 213 2.42 -5.45 11.19
C ASN A 213 2.79 -6.80 10.55
N SER A 214 1.89 -7.78 10.65
CA SER A 214 2.12 -9.13 10.15
C SER A 214 2.24 -9.19 8.63
N PHE A 215 1.46 -8.38 7.91
CA PHE A 215 1.44 -8.35 6.46
C PHE A 215 2.76 -7.85 5.89
N THR A 216 3.27 -6.72 6.40
CA THR A 216 4.53 -6.13 5.93
C THR A 216 5.73 -7.00 6.29
N ASN A 217 5.77 -7.59 7.48
CA ASN A 217 6.79 -8.54 7.90
C ASN A 217 6.81 -9.80 7.00
N PHE A 218 5.65 -10.37 6.66
CA PHE A 218 5.60 -11.53 5.77
C PHE A 218 5.95 -11.20 4.33
N ILE A 219 5.58 -10.02 3.79
CA ILE A 219 6.05 -9.59 2.47
C ILE A 219 7.56 -9.44 2.46
N TYR A 220 8.14 -8.77 3.47
CA TYR A 220 9.59 -8.62 3.58
C TYR A 220 10.27 -9.99 3.60
N ALA A 221 9.78 -10.91 4.44
CA ALA A 221 10.31 -12.26 4.52
C ALA A 221 10.18 -13.06 3.23
N ALA A 222 9.05 -12.94 2.52
CA ALA A 222 8.82 -13.62 1.24
C ALA A 222 9.79 -13.16 0.15
N CYS A 223 10.11 -11.86 0.12
CA CYS A 223 10.94 -11.29 -0.93
C CYS A 223 12.44 -11.35 -0.62
N CYS A 224 12.83 -11.25 0.66
CA CYS A 224 14.22 -10.99 1.07
C CYS A 224 14.94 -12.19 1.71
N ARG A 225 14.24 -13.28 2.06
CA ARG A 225 14.86 -14.48 2.65
C ARG A 225 15.96 -15.05 1.76
N GLY A 226 17.19 -15.10 2.30
CA GLY A 226 18.38 -15.63 1.61
C GLY A 226 18.89 -14.72 0.48
N LYS A 227 18.49 -13.45 0.47
CA LYS A 227 18.92 -12.49 -0.55
C LYS A 227 20.07 -11.64 -0.03
N ILE A 228 21.07 -11.44 -0.87
CA ILE A 228 22.19 -10.53 -0.62
C ILE A 228 22.12 -9.45 -1.69
N ARG A 229 22.02 -8.19 -1.25
CA ARG A 229 22.12 -7.03 -2.14
C ARG A 229 23.55 -6.54 -2.18
N LYS A 230 24.09 -6.38 -3.37
CA LYS A 230 25.42 -5.78 -3.59
C LYS A 230 25.27 -4.38 -4.17
N ASP A 231 25.93 -3.42 -3.56
CA ASP A 231 26.10 -2.08 -4.12
C ASP A 231 27.58 -1.69 -4.17
N ASN A 232 27.85 -0.43 -4.54
CA ASN A 232 29.21 0.08 -4.71
C ASN A 232 30.01 0.12 -3.40
N TRP A 233 29.36 -0.02 -2.24
CA TRP A 233 29.97 0.18 -0.93
C TRP A 233 30.07 -1.13 -0.16
N ARG A 234 29.08 -2.02 -0.25
CA ARG A 234 29.05 -3.27 0.50
C ARG A 234 28.09 -4.30 -0.08
N GLU A 235 28.22 -5.51 0.44
CA GLU A 235 27.18 -6.54 0.37
C GLU A 235 26.34 -6.46 1.65
N VAL A 236 25.02 -6.52 1.51
CA VAL A 236 24.04 -6.44 2.59
C VAL A 236 23.17 -7.69 2.53
N ASP A 237 23.21 -8.50 3.60
CA ASP A 237 22.26 -9.59 3.79
C ASP A 237 20.89 -9.00 4.16
N LEU A 238 19.88 -9.31 3.35
CA LEU A 238 18.50 -8.85 3.56
C LEU A 238 17.66 -9.88 4.29
N SER A 239 18.24 -11.01 4.69
CA SER A 239 17.50 -12.10 5.31
C SER A 239 16.77 -11.57 6.56
N PRO A 240 15.45 -11.81 6.66
CA PRO A 240 14.66 -11.34 7.80
C PRO A 240 15.21 -11.96 9.09
N PRO A 241 15.41 -11.18 10.16
CA PRO A 241 15.78 -11.72 11.45
C PRO A 241 14.62 -12.54 12.03
N ALA A 242 14.90 -13.45 12.98
CA ALA A 242 13.87 -14.26 13.65
C ALA A 242 12.71 -13.40 14.19
N LYS A 243 13.04 -12.22 14.73
CA LYS A 243 12.07 -11.25 15.25
C LYS A 243 11.01 -10.80 14.23
N CYS A 244 11.34 -10.75 12.94
CA CYS A 244 10.40 -10.46 11.85
C CYS A 244 9.24 -11.47 11.83
N TYR A 245 9.54 -12.75 12.04
CA TYR A 245 8.54 -13.81 12.08
C TYR A 245 7.80 -13.86 13.41
N GLU A 246 8.53 -13.72 14.51
CA GLU A 246 7.98 -13.73 15.87
C GLU A 246 6.93 -12.64 16.05
N ASP A 247 7.24 -11.40 15.65
CA ASP A 247 6.32 -10.27 15.78
C ASP A 247 5.09 -10.45 14.88
N ALA A 248 5.28 -10.93 13.65
CA ALA A 248 4.16 -11.19 12.74
C ALA A 248 3.20 -12.25 13.31
N VAL A 249 3.73 -13.34 13.88
CA VAL A 249 2.93 -14.41 14.47
C VAL A 249 2.30 -13.99 15.79
N ASP A 250 3.01 -13.24 16.64
CA ASP A 250 2.46 -12.72 17.90
C ASP A 250 1.27 -11.79 17.64
N THR A 251 1.39 -10.87 16.67
CA THR A 251 0.28 -10.02 16.23
C THR A 251 -0.93 -10.83 15.77
N LEU A 252 -0.75 -11.90 14.98
CA LEU A 252 -1.87 -12.74 14.57
C LEU A 252 -2.50 -13.52 15.73
N LYS A 253 -1.71 -13.98 16.71
CA LYS A 253 -2.24 -14.68 17.90
C LYS A 253 -3.07 -13.75 18.79
N ARG A 254 -2.71 -12.48 18.82
CA ARG A 254 -3.36 -11.44 19.63
C ARG A 254 -4.47 -10.70 18.91
N TYR A 255 -4.70 -11.00 17.64
CA TYR A 255 -5.71 -10.28 16.86
C TYR A 255 -7.09 -10.42 17.53
N PRO A 256 -7.80 -9.31 17.82
CA PRO A 256 -9.10 -9.40 18.49
C PRO A 256 -10.12 -10.13 17.60
N LEU A 257 -10.95 -10.95 18.24
CA LEU A 257 -12.04 -11.67 17.57
C LEU A 257 -13.23 -10.74 17.29
N ASP A 258 -13.50 -9.81 18.20
CA ASP A 258 -14.47 -8.75 18.02
C ASP A 258 -13.78 -7.57 17.32
N LEU A 259 -13.93 -7.50 16.01
CA LEU A 259 -13.37 -6.42 15.18
C LEU A 259 -14.12 -5.08 15.36
N VAL A 260 -14.67 -4.85 16.55
CA VAL A 260 -15.39 -3.65 16.94
C VAL A 260 -14.38 -2.56 17.29
N GLU A 261 -14.61 -1.36 16.77
CA GLU A 261 -13.81 -0.20 17.12
C GLU A 261 -14.17 0.34 18.51
N TRP A 262 -13.64 -0.31 19.55
CA TRP A 262 -13.83 0.12 20.92
C TRP A 262 -13.14 1.47 21.21
N PRO A 263 -13.70 2.30 22.10
CA PRO A 263 -12.98 3.45 22.65
C PRO A 263 -11.82 2.94 23.50
N MET A 264 -10.58 3.15 23.04
CA MET A 264 -9.37 2.75 23.74
C MET A 264 -8.42 3.93 23.90
N SER A 265 -7.69 3.96 25.02
CA SER A 265 -6.62 4.91 25.28
C SER A 265 -5.48 4.25 26.04
N ASN A 266 -4.26 4.45 25.57
CA ASN A 266 -2.98 4.02 26.14
C ASN A 266 -2.21 5.17 26.79
N ALA A 267 -2.74 6.39 26.81
CA ALA A 267 -2.06 7.54 27.41
C ALA A 267 -1.79 7.36 28.92
N HIS A 268 -2.60 6.53 29.59
CA HIS A 268 -2.50 6.25 31.02
C HIS A 268 -1.39 5.24 31.38
N ARG A 269 -0.82 4.54 30.40
CA ARG A 269 0.10 3.41 30.61
C ARG A 269 1.44 3.84 31.17
N ILE A 270 1.91 3.25 32.27
CA ILE A 270 3.21 3.57 32.90
C ILE A 270 4.42 3.31 31.98
N ASP A 271 4.31 2.32 31.11
CA ASP A 271 5.31 1.86 30.15
C ASP A 271 5.20 2.52 28.76
N MET A 272 4.46 3.62 28.67
CA MET A 272 4.37 4.45 27.47
C MET A 272 5.49 5.50 27.43
N LEU A 273 6.19 5.57 26.31
CA LEU A 273 7.15 6.61 25.96
C LEU A 273 6.52 7.58 24.95
N PRO A 274 6.39 8.88 25.29
CA PRO A 274 5.95 9.91 24.35
C PRO A 274 6.87 10.01 23.15
N LEU A 275 6.28 10.32 21.99
CA LEU A 275 7.01 10.53 20.75
C LEU A 275 6.98 12.03 20.37
N GLU A 276 7.76 12.41 19.36
CA GLU A 276 7.87 13.79 18.86
C GLU A 276 8.30 14.86 19.88
N GLY A 277 8.91 14.44 21.00
CA GLY A 277 9.36 15.35 22.05
C GLY A 277 8.21 15.95 22.86
N GLU A 278 7.00 15.39 22.75
CA GLU A 278 5.88 15.75 23.61
C GLU A 278 6.16 15.31 25.06
N ASP A 279 5.67 16.08 26.03
CA ASP A 279 5.63 15.62 27.41
C ASP A 279 4.54 14.57 27.59
N ARG A 280 4.67 13.77 28.65
CA ARG A 280 3.78 12.64 28.87
C ARG A 280 2.32 13.04 29.11
N GLU A 281 2.08 14.22 29.67
CA GLU A 281 0.74 14.70 29.99
C GLU A 281 -0.04 15.14 28.74
N HIS A 282 0.64 15.59 27.69
CA HIS A 282 0.00 16.06 26.46
C HIS A 282 0.21 15.12 25.26
N ALA A 283 0.98 14.03 25.43
CA ALA A 283 1.30 13.08 24.39
C ALA A 283 0.05 12.53 23.68
N LYS A 284 0.01 12.66 22.35
CA LYS A 284 -1.04 12.05 21.49
C LYS A 284 -0.59 10.79 20.79
N ILE A 285 0.71 10.65 20.64
CA ILE A 285 1.38 9.50 20.05
C ILE A 285 2.45 8.98 21.01
N GLY A 286 2.67 7.68 21.00
CA GLY A 286 3.59 7.03 21.94
C GLY A 286 3.98 5.64 21.49
N SER A 287 5.08 5.16 22.05
CA SER A 287 5.58 3.79 21.90
C SER A 287 5.60 3.07 23.24
N GLY A 288 5.76 1.75 23.22
CA GLY A 288 6.20 1.02 24.41
C GLY A 288 7.65 1.36 24.77
N ILE A 289 8.09 0.99 25.97
CA ILE A 289 9.49 1.14 26.40
C ILE A 289 10.52 0.43 25.50
N ASP A 290 10.05 -0.53 24.68
CA ASP A 290 10.85 -1.24 23.68
C ASP A 290 10.93 -0.51 22.33
N GLY A 291 10.33 0.69 22.22
CA GLY A 291 10.28 1.49 20.99
C GLY A 291 9.36 0.93 19.91
N HIS A 292 8.49 -0.02 20.23
CA HIS A 292 7.52 -0.59 19.29
C HIS A 292 6.12 -0.05 19.54
N ALA A 293 5.25 -0.20 18.54
CA ALA A 293 3.82 0.01 18.73
C ALA A 293 3.30 -1.01 19.75
N PHE A 294 2.28 -0.61 20.51
CA PHE A 294 1.63 -1.53 21.45
C PHE A 294 1.11 -2.78 20.73
N PRO A 295 1.06 -3.93 21.41
CA PRO A 295 0.42 -5.14 20.89
C PRO A 295 -0.97 -4.84 20.30
N ILE A 296 -1.38 -5.59 19.27
CA ILE A 296 -2.61 -5.30 18.52
C ILE A 296 -3.88 -5.39 19.38
N ASP A 297 -3.88 -6.23 20.41
CA ASP A 297 -4.94 -6.37 21.43
C ASP A 297 -4.93 -5.25 22.47
N GLU A 298 -3.86 -4.46 22.53
CA GLU A 298 -3.67 -3.39 23.50
C GLU A 298 -3.76 -2.00 22.84
N ARG A 299 -4.22 -1.88 21.59
CA ARG A 299 -4.34 -0.59 20.88
C ARG A 299 -5.65 -0.45 20.13
N HIS A 300 -6.03 0.81 19.87
CA HIS A 300 -7.26 1.15 19.16
C HIS A 300 -7.23 0.76 17.67
N GLU A 301 -6.04 0.67 17.07
CA GLU A 301 -5.88 0.44 15.63
C GLU A 301 -5.57 -1.02 15.31
N ILE A 302 -6.57 -1.66 14.71
CA ILE A 302 -6.55 -3.08 14.34
C ILE A 302 -6.74 -3.29 12.83
N TYR A 303 -6.90 -2.22 12.06
CA TYR A 303 -7.21 -2.30 10.62
C TYR A 303 -5.97 -2.06 9.74
N TRP A 304 -4.83 -1.69 10.35
CA TRP A 304 -3.57 -1.34 9.67
C TRP A 304 -3.72 -0.22 8.63
N ASP A 305 -4.71 0.64 8.79
CA ASP A 305 -5.03 1.74 7.87
C ASP A 305 -4.91 3.10 8.57
N TRP A 306 -4.95 3.10 9.90
CA TRP A 306 -4.67 4.27 10.71
C TRP A 306 -3.37 4.11 11.48
N ASP A 307 -2.99 5.19 12.16
CA ASP A 307 -1.73 5.34 12.87
C ASP A 307 -1.67 4.47 14.16
N PRO A 308 -0.85 3.40 14.18
CA PRO A 308 -0.74 2.51 15.33
C PRO A 308 -0.02 3.15 16.53
N TRP A 309 0.63 4.30 16.33
CA TRP A 309 1.34 5.05 17.36
C TRP A 309 0.44 5.98 18.14
N LYS A 310 -0.79 6.25 17.65
CA LYS A 310 -1.76 7.06 18.39
C LYS A 310 -2.12 6.40 19.71
N LEU A 311 -2.08 7.19 20.76
CA LEU A 311 -2.38 6.73 22.11
C LEU A 311 -3.87 6.52 22.34
N GLY A 312 -4.76 7.03 21.49
CA GLY A 312 -6.18 6.74 21.60
C GLY A 312 -6.97 7.14 20.37
N SER A 313 -8.24 6.75 20.36
CA SER A 313 -9.20 7.09 19.31
C SER A 313 -10.45 7.75 19.87
N ASN A 314 -11.18 8.43 19.00
CA ASN A 314 -12.51 8.96 19.31
C ASN A 314 -13.62 7.96 18.91
N ASN A 315 -13.30 6.66 18.86
CA ASN A 315 -14.24 5.62 18.46
C ASN A 315 -15.36 5.49 19.50
N GLN A 316 -16.53 5.02 19.06
CA GLN A 316 -17.71 4.91 19.90
C GLN A 316 -18.20 3.46 20.09
N GLY A 317 -17.46 2.45 19.62
CA GLY A 317 -17.90 1.05 19.66
C GLY A 317 -19.05 0.73 18.70
N MET A 318 -19.30 1.60 17.70
CA MET A 318 -20.45 1.50 16.79
C MET A 318 -20.09 0.99 15.38
N VAL A 319 -18.81 0.69 15.15
CA VAL A 319 -18.28 0.26 13.85
C VAL A 319 -17.67 -1.13 14.01
N LEU A 320 -18.08 -2.06 13.16
CA LEU A 320 -17.47 -3.38 13.00
C LEU A 320 -16.60 -3.37 11.75
N ARG A 321 -15.31 -3.69 11.90
CA ARG A 321 -14.35 -3.79 10.79
C ARG A 321 -14.39 -5.17 10.13
N PRO A 322 -14.10 -5.27 8.81
CA PRO A 322 -13.95 -6.55 8.16
C PRO A 322 -12.61 -7.21 8.53
N GLY A 323 -12.60 -8.54 8.61
CA GLY A 323 -11.43 -9.33 9.03
C GLY A 323 -10.41 -9.66 7.96
N PHE A 324 -10.45 -9.00 6.79
CA PHE A 324 -9.59 -9.41 5.67
C PHE A 324 -8.11 -9.17 5.91
N HIS A 325 -7.71 -8.20 6.74
CA HIS A 325 -6.30 -7.97 7.08
C HIS A 325 -5.67 -9.16 7.78
N TYR A 326 -6.38 -9.71 8.78
CA TYR A 326 -6.01 -10.96 9.42
C TYR A 326 -5.90 -12.09 8.40
N LEU A 327 -6.95 -12.30 7.59
CA LEU A 327 -6.99 -13.39 6.62
C LEU A 327 -5.86 -13.27 5.59
N LEU A 328 -5.60 -12.08 5.08
CA LEU A 328 -4.56 -11.82 4.09
C LEU A 328 -3.17 -12.14 4.64
N ALA A 329 -2.84 -11.62 5.83
CA ALA A 329 -1.54 -11.89 6.47
C ALA A 329 -1.42 -13.37 6.88
N TYR A 330 -2.47 -13.96 7.46
CA TYR A 330 -2.48 -15.37 7.87
C TYR A 330 -2.25 -16.30 6.68
N TYR A 331 -3.05 -16.17 5.61
CA TYR A 331 -2.91 -17.04 4.44
C TYR A 331 -1.61 -16.79 3.68
N MET A 332 -1.08 -15.56 3.67
CA MET A 332 0.27 -15.30 3.15
C MET A 332 1.33 -16.05 3.96
N GLY A 333 1.26 -15.98 5.30
CA GLY A 333 2.16 -16.71 6.20
C GLY A 333 2.08 -18.22 6.01
N ARG A 334 0.87 -18.77 5.82
CA ARG A 334 0.66 -20.20 5.48
C ARG A 334 1.24 -20.56 4.12
N PHE A 335 0.97 -19.76 3.09
CA PHE A 335 1.42 -20.01 1.72
C PHE A 335 2.95 -20.05 1.61
N HIS A 336 3.65 -19.13 2.28
CA HIS A 336 5.12 -19.09 2.26
C HIS A 336 5.79 -20.02 3.29
N GLY A 337 4.99 -20.79 4.06
CA GLY A 337 5.48 -21.73 5.07
C GLY A 337 6.07 -21.06 6.32
N PHE A 338 5.68 -19.82 6.61
CA PHE A 338 6.08 -19.10 7.83
C PHE A 338 5.22 -19.49 9.04
N ILE A 339 3.99 -19.94 8.78
CA ILE A 339 3.05 -20.44 9.78
C ILE A 339 2.79 -21.92 9.49
N GLY A 340 2.95 -22.78 10.50
CA GLY A 340 2.65 -24.20 10.42
C GLY A 340 1.14 -24.51 10.44
N GLU A 341 0.80 -25.80 10.33
CA GLU A 341 -0.56 -26.31 10.52
C GLU A 341 -1.04 -26.27 11.97
#